data_AF-A0A5C6GEJ3-F1
#
_entry.id   AF-A0A5C6GEJ3-F1
#
_cell.length_a   1.000
_cell.length_b   1.000
_cell.length_c   1.000
_cell.angle_alpha   90.00
_cell.angle_beta   90.00
_cell.angle_gamma   90.00
#
_symmetry.space_group_name_H-M   'P 1'
#
loop_
_entity.id
_entity.type
_entity.pdbx_description
1 polymer ?
#
loop_
_entity_poly.entity_id
_entity_poly.type
_entity_poly.pdbx_seq_one_letter_code
_entity_poly.pdbx_strand_id
1 'polypeptide(L)'
;MPPPSQLAIAAGAVTRLLKEEDSYHKELADQEAQVKTLEESTRNGGGDEDGNAEFMLKQNKTAVEQTRAVFGPLKERITAAVTKLEDQIAMAEESGGSEDLENAKNVLGQARARV
;
A
#
# COMPACT_ATOMS: atom_id res chain seq x y z
N MET A 1 21.26 -20.95 6.62
CA MET A 1 21.32 -20.03 5.46
C MET A 1 22.16 -18.83 5.86
N PRO A 2 22.98 -18.27 4.96
CA PRO A 2 23.66 -17.01 5.22
C PRO A 2 22.64 -15.87 5.43
N PRO A 3 23.01 -14.80 6.16
CA PRO A 3 22.17 -13.62 6.28
C PRO A 3 21.99 -12.94 4.92
N PRO A 4 20.82 -12.33 4.65
CA PRO A 4 20.59 -11.62 3.40
C PRO A 4 21.50 -10.39 3.26
N SER A 5 21.85 -10.07 2.01
CA SER A 5 22.65 -8.89 1.69
C SER A 5 21.88 -7.58 1.99
N GLN A 6 22.58 -6.46 2.11
CA GLN A 6 21.93 -5.15 2.29
C GLN A 6 21.04 -4.79 1.10
N LEU A 7 21.47 -5.14 -0.12
CA LEU A 7 20.70 -4.95 -1.35
C LEU A 7 19.41 -5.79 -1.34
N ALA A 8 19.49 -7.07 -0.96
CA ALA A 8 18.32 -7.94 -0.78
C ALA A 8 17.35 -7.40 0.28
N ILE A 9 17.88 -6.89 1.40
CA ILE A 9 17.07 -6.28 2.46
C ILE A 9 16.34 -5.04 1.94
N ALA A 10 17.02 -4.17 1.20
CA ALA A 10 16.44 -2.97 0.62
C ALA A 10 15.34 -3.29 -0.41
N ALA A 11 15.62 -4.21 -1.34
CA ALA A 11 14.63 -4.68 -2.32
C ALA A 11 13.42 -5.30 -1.64
N GLY A 12 13.64 -6.14 -0.62
CA GLY A 12 12.57 -6.75 0.17
C GLY A 12 11.72 -5.72 0.92
N ALA A 13 12.31 -4.61 1.39
CA ALA A 13 11.57 -3.53 2.04
C ALA A 13 10.62 -2.84 1.06
N VAL A 14 11.09 -2.47 -0.14
CA VAL A 14 10.25 -1.87 -1.19
C VAL A 14 9.12 -2.83 -1.57
N THR A 15 9.41 -4.09 -1.85
CA THR A 15 8.39 -5.09 -2.20
C THR A 15 7.29 -5.23 -1.14
N ARG A 16 7.63 -5.19 0.16
CA ARG A 16 6.63 -5.26 1.24
C ARG A 16 5.76 -4.00 1.28
N LEU A 17 6.35 -2.83 1.11
CA LEU A 17 5.61 -1.56 1.12
C LEU A 17 4.65 -1.45 -0.08
N LEU A 18 5.07 -1.90 -1.27
CA LEU A 18 4.19 -1.94 -2.44
C LEU A 18 2.99 -2.89 -2.24
N LYS A 19 3.20 -4.03 -1.58
CA LYS A 19 2.11 -4.96 -1.22
C LYS A 19 1.20 -4.38 -0.13
N GLU A 20 1.77 -3.65 0.83
CA GLU A 20 1.01 -2.91 1.85
C GLU A 20 0.10 -1.87 1.17
N GLU A 21 0.62 -1.11 0.21
CA GLU A 21 -0.15 -0.13 -0.59
C GLU A 21 -1.27 -0.81 -1.40
N ASP A 22 -0.98 -1.92 -2.09
CA ASP A 22 -1.99 -2.69 -2.84
C ASP A 22 -3.11 -3.19 -1.92
N SER A 23 -2.77 -3.61 -0.70
CA SER A 23 -3.73 -4.10 0.29
C SER A 23 -4.65 -2.98 0.76
N TYR A 24 -4.11 -1.79 1.04
CA TYR A 24 -4.91 -0.63 1.43
C TYR A 24 -5.77 -0.11 0.29
N HIS A 25 -5.31 -0.18 -0.97
CA HIS A 25 -6.15 0.17 -2.12
C HIS A 25 -7.37 -0.76 -2.25
N LYS A 26 -7.16 -2.07 -2.07
CA LYS A 26 -8.25 -3.03 -2.07
C LYS A 26 -9.22 -2.77 -0.92
N GLU A 27 -8.72 -2.58 0.30
CA GLU A 27 -9.54 -2.29 1.48
C GLU A 27 -10.39 -1.03 1.27
N LEU A 28 -9.78 0.05 0.77
CA LEU A 28 -10.48 1.29 0.49
C LEU A 28 -11.60 1.08 -0.55
N ALA A 29 -11.34 0.33 -1.62
CA ALA A 29 -12.35 0.05 -2.65
C ALA A 29 -13.53 -0.76 -2.09
N ASP A 30 -13.26 -1.76 -1.26
CA ASP A 30 -14.28 -2.59 -0.61
C ASP A 30 -15.14 -1.74 0.35
N GLN A 31 -14.51 -0.88 1.16
CA GLN A 31 -15.20 0.05 2.07
C GLN A 31 -16.06 1.08 1.31
N GLU A 32 -15.55 1.66 0.23
CA GLU A 32 -16.29 2.60 -0.62
C GLU A 32 -17.52 1.93 -1.27
N ALA A 33 -17.38 0.69 -1.73
CA ALA A 33 -18.50 -0.08 -2.27
C ALA A 33 -19.58 -0.37 -1.21
N GLN A 34 -19.17 -0.67 0.02
CA GLN A 34 -20.09 -0.87 1.15
C GLN A 34 -20.82 0.42 1.51
N VAL A 35 -20.10 1.56 1.61
CA VAL A 35 -20.71 2.87 1.84
C VAL A 35 -21.76 3.17 0.77
N LYS A 36 -21.41 2.99 -0.51
CA LYS A 36 -22.34 3.23 -1.62
C LYS A 36 -23.61 2.36 -1.51
N THR A 37 -23.45 1.08 -1.18
CA THR A 37 -24.57 0.15 -1.00
C THR A 37 -25.49 0.60 0.15
N LEU A 38 -24.93 1.01 1.29
CA LEU A 38 -25.69 1.50 2.43
C LEU A 38 -26.42 2.83 2.12
N GLU A 39 -25.77 3.74 1.39
CA GLU A 39 -26.39 4.99 0.95
C GLU A 39 -27.59 4.74 0.02
N GLU A 40 -27.46 3.81 -0.92
CA GLU A 40 -28.53 3.43 -1.84
C GLU A 40 -29.70 2.77 -1.11
N SER A 41 -29.43 1.81 -0.21
CA SER A 41 -30.46 1.18 0.62
C SER A 41 -31.22 2.19 1.47
N THR A 42 -30.50 3.07 2.17
CA THR A 42 -31.11 4.11 3.01
C THR A 42 -31.98 5.07 2.18
N ARG A 43 -31.49 5.48 0.99
CA ARG A 43 -32.24 6.36 0.07
C ARG A 43 -33.52 5.71 -0.46
N ASN A 44 -33.51 4.40 -0.67
CA ASN A 44 -34.65 3.65 -1.18
C ASN A 44 -35.67 3.28 -0.07
N GLY A 45 -35.54 3.85 1.13
CA GLY A 45 -36.41 3.55 2.27
C GLY A 45 -36.12 2.19 2.92
N GLY A 46 -35.04 1.52 2.52
CA GLY A 46 -34.51 0.35 3.21
C GLY A 46 -33.77 0.79 4.47
N GLY A 47 -34.41 0.65 5.62
CA GLY A 47 -33.75 0.70 6.92
C GLY A 47 -33.27 -0.70 7.31
N ASP A 48 -32.17 -0.79 8.04
CA ASP A 48 -31.86 -2.01 8.80
C ASP A 48 -32.99 -2.26 9.82
N GLU A 49 -33.30 -3.52 10.11
CA GLU A 49 -34.39 -3.91 11.03
C GLU A 49 -34.23 -3.26 12.41
N ASP A 50 -32.99 -2.93 12.78
CA ASP A 50 -32.59 -2.32 14.04
C ASP A 50 -32.63 -0.77 14.05
N GLY A 51 -32.93 -0.11 12.91
CA GLY A 51 -33.00 1.35 12.81
C GLY A 51 -31.66 2.08 12.98
N ASN A 52 -30.53 1.36 12.87
CA ASN A 52 -29.18 1.89 13.08
C ASN A 52 -28.47 2.35 11.79
N ALA A 53 -29.18 2.37 10.65
CA ALA A 53 -28.58 2.53 9.32
C ALA A 53 -27.71 3.80 9.17
N GLU A 54 -28.15 4.93 9.73
CA GLU A 54 -27.37 6.17 9.72
C GLU A 54 -26.07 6.07 10.54
N PHE A 55 -26.12 5.39 11.68
CA PHE A 55 -24.95 5.15 12.52
C PHE A 55 -23.94 4.25 11.80
N MET A 56 -24.42 3.17 11.17
CA MET A 56 -23.58 2.26 10.38
C MET A 56 -22.96 2.98 9.19
N LEU A 57 -23.72 3.80 8.47
CA LEU A 57 -23.20 4.60 7.37
C LEU A 57 -22.10 5.56 7.84
N LYS A 58 -22.31 6.25 8.95
CA LYS A 58 -21.31 7.16 9.53
C LYS A 58 -20.03 6.40 9.90
N GLN A 59 -20.14 5.23 10.53
CA GLN A 59 -19.00 4.41 10.91
C GLN A 59 -18.18 3.97 9.67
N ASN A 60 -18.85 3.51 8.62
CA ASN A 60 -18.19 3.09 7.38
C ASN A 60 -17.49 4.28 6.69
N LYS A 61 -18.10 5.47 6.69
CA LYS A 61 -17.45 6.69 6.18
C LYS A 61 -16.21 7.06 6.98
N THR A 62 -16.27 6.97 8.31
CA THR A 62 -15.09 7.19 9.16
C THR A 62 -13.98 6.18 8.87
N ALA A 63 -14.32 4.90 8.65
CA ALA A 63 -13.34 3.88 8.27
C ALA A 63 -12.65 4.22 6.93
N VAL A 64 -13.42 4.64 5.92
CA VAL A 64 -12.89 5.12 4.63
C VAL A 64 -11.89 6.26 4.84
N GLU A 65 -12.24 7.26 5.64
CA GLU A 65 -11.35 8.41 5.92
C GLU A 65 -10.07 7.98 6.64
N GLN A 66 -10.17 7.05 7.59
CA GLN A 66 -9.02 6.49 8.30
C GLN A 66 -8.09 5.73 7.35
N THR A 67 -8.62 4.85 6.49
CA THR A 67 -7.83 4.13 5.49
C THR A 67 -7.21 5.10 4.48
N ARG A 68 -7.93 6.13 4.03
CA ARG A 68 -7.37 7.19 3.18
C ARG A 68 -6.19 7.91 3.82
N ALA A 69 -6.24 8.17 5.13
CA ALA A 69 -5.18 8.86 5.85
C ALA A 69 -3.87 8.05 5.92
N VAL A 70 -3.91 6.72 5.74
CA VAL A 70 -2.71 5.87 5.73
C VAL A 70 -1.85 6.10 4.49
N PHE A 71 -2.45 6.44 3.34
CA PHE A 71 -1.72 6.53 2.07
C PHE A 71 -0.64 7.62 2.07
N GLY A 72 -0.85 8.73 2.77
CA GLY A 72 0.15 9.82 2.84
C GLY A 72 1.47 9.34 3.43
N PRO A 73 1.51 8.93 4.71
CA PRO A 73 2.71 8.38 5.35
C PRO A 73 3.26 7.13 4.65
N LEU A 74 2.39 6.30 4.06
CA LEU A 74 2.84 5.11 3.32
C LEU A 74 3.62 5.48 2.06
N LYS A 75 3.16 6.47 1.30
CA LYS A 75 3.88 6.98 0.12
C LYS A 75 5.24 7.57 0.49
N GLU A 76 5.32 8.31 1.60
CA GLU A 76 6.61 8.81 2.10
C GLU A 76 7.59 7.68 2.43
N ARG A 77 7.10 6.61 3.10
CA ARG A 77 7.88 5.41 3.39
C ARG A 77 8.33 4.69 2.11
N ILE A 78 7.47 4.58 1.10
CA ILE A 78 7.80 3.99 -0.21
C ILE A 78 8.90 4.81 -0.88
N THR A 79 8.74 6.13 -0.99
CA THR A 79 9.74 7.02 -1.60
C THR A 79 11.10 6.88 -0.91
N ALA A 80 11.13 6.92 0.42
CA ALA A 80 12.38 6.76 1.17
C ALA A 80 13.03 5.38 0.95
N ALA A 81 12.23 4.31 0.89
CA ALA A 81 12.73 2.96 0.63
C ALA A 81 13.25 2.80 -0.81
N VAL A 82 12.61 3.45 -1.79
CA VAL A 82 13.03 3.49 -3.19
C VAL A 82 14.37 4.20 -3.32
N THR A 83 14.53 5.39 -2.73
CA THR A 83 15.83 6.10 -2.73
C THR A 83 16.93 5.25 -2.11
N LYS A 84 16.65 4.58 -0.98
CA LYS A 84 17.62 3.67 -0.37
C LYS A 84 17.97 2.48 -1.28
N LEU A 85 17.01 1.94 -2.02
CA LEU A 85 17.26 0.85 -2.98
C LEU A 85 18.13 1.33 -4.15
N GLU A 86 17.89 2.54 -4.65
CA GLU A 86 18.72 3.17 -5.69
C GLU A 86 20.17 3.31 -5.23
N ASP A 87 20.40 3.83 -4.02
CA ASP A 87 21.74 3.96 -3.44
C ASP A 87 22.45 2.61 -3.32
N GLN A 88 21.73 1.57 -2.84
CA GLN A 88 22.31 0.22 -2.70
C GLN A 88 22.63 -0.42 -4.06
N ILE A 89 21.82 -0.17 -5.09
CA ILE A 89 22.10 -0.60 -6.46
C ILE A 89 23.38 0.05 -6.96
N ALA A 90 23.52 1.38 -6.81
CA ALA A 90 24.72 2.11 -7.24
C ALA A 90 25.99 1.56 -6.55
N MET A 91 25.95 1.37 -5.23
CA MET A 91 27.07 0.80 -4.48
C MET A 91 27.43 -0.62 -4.94
N ALA A 92 26.43 -1.46 -5.25
CA ALA A 92 26.66 -2.81 -5.73
C ALA A 92 27.29 -2.81 -7.13
N GLU A 93 26.88 -1.90 -8.02
CA GLU A 93 27.49 -1.74 -9.34
C GLU A 93 28.94 -1.28 -9.26
N GLU A 94 29.25 -0.30 -8.40
CA GLU A 94 30.63 0.16 -8.15
C GLU A 94 31.53 -0.94 -7.57
N SER A 95 30.95 -1.84 -6.78
CA SER A 95 31.67 -2.96 -6.13
C SER A 95 31.85 -4.18 -7.05
N GLY A 96 31.50 -4.09 -8.34
CA GLY A 96 31.66 -5.18 -9.30
C GLY A 96 30.46 -6.13 -9.40
N GLY A 97 29.31 -5.75 -8.84
CA GLY A 97 28.04 -6.46 -8.94
C GLY A 97 27.61 -7.20 -7.67
N SER A 98 26.40 -7.75 -7.71
CA SER A 98 25.81 -8.58 -6.65
C SER A 98 24.88 -9.60 -7.29
N GLU A 99 24.74 -10.79 -6.70
CA GLU A 99 23.74 -11.78 -7.11
C GLU A 99 22.30 -11.24 -7.04
N ASP A 100 22.05 -10.27 -6.15
CA ASP A 100 20.74 -9.67 -5.94
C ASP A 100 20.44 -8.49 -6.89
N LEU A 101 21.41 -8.09 -7.72
CA LEU A 101 21.34 -6.85 -8.50
C LEU A 101 20.19 -6.84 -9.52
N GLU A 102 19.96 -7.95 -10.21
CA GLU A 102 18.87 -8.06 -11.18
C GLU A 102 17.51 -7.95 -10.50
N ASN A 103 17.32 -8.68 -9.39
CA ASN A 103 16.10 -8.60 -8.61
C ASN A 103 15.87 -7.19 -8.05
N ALA A 104 16.91 -6.54 -7.54
CA ALA A 104 16.83 -5.17 -7.03
C ALA A 104 16.40 -4.17 -8.12
N LYS A 105 16.95 -4.29 -9.33
CA LYS A 105 16.55 -3.45 -10.48
C LYS A 105 15.11 -3.71 -10.91
N ASN A 106 14.66 -4.96 -10.89
CA ASN A 106 13.27 -5.31 -11.19
C ASN A 106 12.31 -4.68 -10.17
N VAL A 107 12.60 -4.80 -8.88
CA VAL A 107 11.81 -4.18 -7.81
C VAL A 107 11.80 -2.65 -7.95
N LEU A 108 12.95 -2.03 -8.25
CA LEU A 108 13.03 -0.60 -8.50
C LEU A 108 12.16 -0.18 -9.70
N GLY A 109 12.17 -0.95 -10.79
CA GLY A 109 11.31 -0.73 -11.95
C GLY A 109 9.82 -0.81 -11.60
N GLN A 110 9.42 -1.81 -10.80
CA GLN A 110 8.04 -1.92 -10.31
C GLN A 110 7.63 -0.74 -9.44
N ALA A 111 8.51 -0.28 -8.56
CA ALA A 111 8.23 0.86 -7.70
C ALA A 111 8.05 2.14 -8.52
N ARG A 112 8.97 2.43 -9.44
CA ARG A 112 8.91 3.64 -10.32
C ARG A 112 7.70 3.67 -11.25
N ALA A 113 7.08 2.53 -11.55
CA ALA A 113 5.83 2.50 -12.31
C ALA A 113 4.61 2.97 -11.50
N ARG A 114 4.75 3.14 -10.17
CA ARG A 114 3.66 3.47 -9.24
C ARG A 114 3.79 4.87 -8.62
N VAL A 115 4.97 5.50 -8.70
CA VAL A 115 5.25 6.87 -8.21
C VAL A 115 5.27 7.84 -9.38
#